data_AF-A0A3T0RPR4-F1
#
_entry.id   AF-A0A3T0RPR4-F1
#
_cell.length_a   1.000
_cell.length_b   1.000
_cell.length_c   1.000
_cell.angle_alpha   90.00
_cell.angle_beta   90.00
_cell.angle_gamma   90.00
#
_symmetry.space_group_name_H-M   'P 1'
#
loop_
_entity.id
_entity.type
_entity.pdbx_description
1 polymer ?
#
loop_
_entity_poly.entity_id
_entity_poly.type
_entity_poly.pdbx_seq_one_letter_code
_entity_poly.pdbx_strand_id
1 'polypeptide(L)'
;MKNCLKITSVLVTIATLSNVAFGYGISANGIFNHGYPIHESITRKAAIDSGYLSAQDTYQMDHLIEGVRFNDDPEAYLAKGNVIGFATNFIGNNNGKGNATEIFHFGDYQFMHAMAKGGTPAYKVKNYMMLYAYHCWMMATDNDSFAKFKITYDNVVRKIRNNAPNSEYSQAELIAKNAIQVLPREVLFYNTDNQNSFQNRALGSLIHMIQDSYAKGHVVRVGWEDGSNLGDIRYFQDYKQQDSSAHDAYDVPKGKLNENSLFEIPGSKIAYLRTKKILEMAAKRCPWSTQDLRLFSPCSESVFSFLNKSVFALDENTSINDRQTHSNKELIPAPKPPQEPFHPHGG
;
A
#
# COMPACT_ATOMS: atom_id res chain seq x y z
N MET A 1 -63.92 9.90 -31.84
CA MET A 1 -64.47 9.52 -30.52
C MET A 1 -63.89 8.17 -30.09
N LYS A 2 -63.20 8.18 -28.93
CA LYS A 2 -63.05 7.10 -27.93
C LYS A 2 -62.51 5.72 -28.34
N ASN A 3 -61.29 5.40 -27.90
CA ASN A 3 -60.96 4.37 -26.86
C ASN A 3 -59.42 4.26 -26.76
N CYS A 4 -58.73 4.99 -25.87
CA CYS A 4 -58.50 4.79 -24.43
C CYS A 4 -57.46 3.70 -24.09
N LEU A 5 -56.24 4.19 -23.77
CA LEU A 5 -55.07 3.51 -23.22
C LEU A 5 -55.36 2.87 -21.84
N LYS A 6 -54.71 1.73 -21.56
CA LYS A 6 -54.31 1.32 -20.21
C LYS A 6 -52.79 1.12 -20.19
N ILE A 7 -52.07 2.05 -19.56
CA ILE A 7 -50.72 1.83 -19.06
C ILE A 7 -50.83 1.97 -17.54
N THR A 8 -50.53 0.89 -16.83
CA THR A 8 -50.59 0.83 -15.37
C THR A 8 -49.28 1.38 -14.83
N SER A 9 -49.36 2.58 -14.25
CA SER A 9 -48.31 3.24 -13.48
C SER A 9 -48.09 2.53 -12.15
N VAL A 10 -46.87 2.04 -11.90
CA VAL A 10 -46.42 1.63 -10.57
C VAL A 10 -45.76 2.84 -9.91
N LEU A 11 -46.46 3.44 -8.95
CA LEU A 11 -45.88 4.32 -7.96
C LEU A 11 -44.98 3.47 -7.05
N VAL A 12 -43.68 3.78 -7.01
CA VAL A 12 -42.81 3.35 -5.91
C VAL A 12 -42.79 4.47 -4.88
N THR A 13 -43.46 4.21 -3.77
CA THR A 13 -43.48 5.04 -2.57
C THR A 13 -42.07 5.15 -1.99
N ILE A 14 -41.55 6.37 -1.88
CA ILE A 14 -40.31 6.68 -1.16
C ILE A 14 -40.60 6.49 0.34
N ALA A 15 -40.10 5.39 0.90
CA ALA A 15 -40.02 5.23 2.35
C ALA A 15 -38.78 5.96 2.85
N THR A 16 -38.99 7.13 3.46
CA THR A 16 -38.04 7.76 4.37
C THR A 16 -37.85 6.85 5.59
N LEU A 17 -36.71 6.19 5.69
CA LEU A 17 -36.28 5.47 6.89
C LEU A 17 -35.00 6.09 7.43
N SER A 18 -35.19 7.00 8.37
CA SER A 18 -34.25 7.32 9.44
C SER A 18 -33.95 6.04 10.23
N ASN A 19 -32.80 5.44 9.95
CA ASN A 19 -32.13 4.49 10.83
C ASN A 19 -30.66 4.90 10.94
N VAL A 20 -30.35 5.62 12.02
CA VAL A 20 -28.99 5.79 12.53
C VAL A 20 -28.56 4.43 13.07
N ALA A 21 -28.12 3.56 12.18
CA ALA A 21 -27.43 2.33 12.53
C ALA A 21 -25.93 2.58 12.28
N PHE A 22 -25.16 2.66 13.37
CA PHE A 22 -23.71 2.56 13.36
C PHE A 22 -23.32 1.19 12.77
N GLY A 23 -23.22 1.13 11.45
CA GLY A 23 -22.65 0.03 10.71
C GLY A 23 -21.60 0.62 9.80
N TYR A 24 -20.32 0.48 10.16
CA TYR A 24 -19.23 0.70 9.23
C TYR A 24 -19.47 -0.22 8.03
N GLY A 25 -19.96 0.34 6.94
CA GLY A 25 -20.14 -0.39 5.69
C GLY A 25 -18.77 -0.84 5.19
N ILE A 26 -18.39 -2.07 5.52
CA ILE A 26 -17.33 -2.82 4.83
C ILE A 26 -17.91 -3.13 3.44
N SER A 27 -17.84 -2.13 2.56
CA SER A 27 -18.26 -2.21 1.17
C SER A 27 -17.08 -1.80 0.31
N ALA A 28 -16.07 -2.67 0.30
CA ALA A 28 -14.99 -2.63 -0.65
C ALA A 28 -14.68 -4.10 -0.98
N ASN A 29 -14.95 -4.50 -2.22
CA ASN A 29 -14.38 -5.75 -2.72
C ASN A 29 -12.86 -5.60 -2.63
N GLY A 30 -12.22 -6.51 -1.90
CA GLY A 30 -10.76 -6.60 -1.82
C GLY A 30 -10.16 -6.95 -3.18
N ILE A 31 -8.85 -6.77 -3.28
CA ILE A 31 -8.08 -6.92 -4.53
C ILE A 31 -8.01 -8.38 -5.00
N PHE A 32 -8.12 -9.30 -4.05
CA PHE A 32 -8.39 -10.70 -4.30
C PHE A 32 -9.86 -10.97 -4.01
N ASN A 33 -10.45 -11.94 -4.71
CA ASN A 33 -11.82 -12.43 -4.52
C ASN A 33 -12.01 -13.15 -3.15
N HIS A 34 -11.33 -12.67 -2.11
CA HIS A 34 -11.30 -13.09 -0.71
C HIS A 34 -11.72 -11.92 0.20
N GLY A 35 -12.80 -11.20 -0.13
CA GLY A 35 -13.75 -10.59 0.82
C GLY A 35 -13.29 -9.66 1.96
N TYR A 36 -12.00 -9.34 2.12
CA TYR A 36 -11.49 -8.71 3.34
C TYR A 36 -10.56 -7.53 3.01
N PRO A 37 -11.13 -6.33 2.82
CA PRO A 37 -10.37 -5.11 2.52
C PRO A 37 -9.69 -4.59 3.80
N ILE A 38 -8.69 -5.31 4.34
CA ILE A 38 -8.07 -4.99 5.64
C ILE A 38 -7.39 -3.63 5.58
N HIS A 39 -6.59 -3.37 4.54
CA HIS A 39 -5.91 -2.09 4.36
C HIS A 39 -6.90 -0.92 4.31
N GLU A 40 -8.00 -1.09 3.56
CA GLU A 40 -9.04 -0.07 3.48
C GLU A 40 -9.80 0.07 4.79
N SER A 41 -10.07 -1.03 5.50
CA SER A 41 -10.79 -1.02 6.77
C SER A 41 -9.99 -0.32 7.87
N ILE A 42 -8.68 -0.64 7.99
CA ILE A 42 -7.75 0.05 8.88
C ILE A 42 -7.73 1.54 8.54
N THR A 43 -7.62 1.88 7.25
CA THR A 43 -7.50 3.27 6.79
C THR A 43 -8.77 4.07 7.06
N ARG A 44 -9.96 3.55 6.72
CA ARG A 44 -11.26 4.22 6.98
C ARG A 44 -11.42 4.50 8.47
N LYS A 45 -11.16 3.49 9.31
CA LYS A 45 -11.25 3.64 10.77
C LYS A 45 -10.25 4.67 11.29
N ALA A 46 -8.98 4.57 10.87
CA ALA A 46 -7.94 5.48 11.32
C ALA A 46 -8.18 6.94 10.91
N ALA A 47 -8.68 7.18 9.70
CA ALA A 47 -8.98 8.54 9.21
C ALA A 47 -10.10 9.22 9.99
N ILE A 48 -11.13 8.47 10.37
CA ILE A 48 -12.21 8.96 11.24
C ILE A 48 -11.68 9.17 12.67
N ASP A 49 -11.02 8.16 13.25
CA ASP A 49 -10.57 8.19 14.64
C ASP A 49 -9.43 9.20 14.89
N SER A 50 -8.68 9.61 13.85
CA SER A 50 -7.69 10.70 13.92
C SER A 50 -8.31 12.09 13.76
N GLY A 51 -9.58 12.18 13.33
CA GLY A 51 -10.20 13.43 12.91
C GLY A 51 -9.61 14.00 11.62
N TYR A 52 -8.93 13.18 10.80
CA TYR A 52 -8.39 13.62 9.50
C TYR A 52 -9.54 13.80 8.49
N LEU A 53 -10.52 12.89 8.52
CA LEU A 53 -11.77 12.96 7.76
C LEU A 53 -12.94 12.67 8.69
N SER A 54 -14.10 13.25 8.40
CA SER A 54 -15.37 12.86 8.98
C SER A 54 -15.98 11.68 8.21
N ALA A 55 -16.98 11.03 8.80
CA ALA A 55 -17.74 9.98 8.11
C ALA A 55 -18.51 10.51 6.88
N GLN A 56 -18.68 11.82 6.75
CA GLN A 56 -19.37 12.48 5.65
C GLN A 56 -18.44 12.81 4.48
N ASP A 57 -17.11 12.79 4.68
CA ASP A 57 -16.09 13.11 3.67
C ASP A 57 -15.82 11.94 2.72
N THR A 58 -16.90 11.38 2.16
CA THR A 58 -16.88 10.18 1.30
C THR A 58 -15.96 10.33 0.10
N TYR A 59 -15.96 11.48 -0.56
CA TYR A 59 -15.10 11.76 -1.72
C TYR A 59 -13.60 11.69 -1.40
N GLN A 60 -13.18 12.36 -0.32
CA GLN A 60 -11.79 12.35 0.13
C GLN A 60 -11.38 10.96 0.62
N MET A 61 -12.29 10.28 1.32
CA MET A 61 -12.07 8.91 1.79
C MET A 61 -11.85 7.95 0.61
N ASP A 62 -12.63 8.06 -0.46
CA ASP A 62 -12.48 7.18 -1.61
C ASP A 62 -11.13 7.39 -2.31
N HIS A 63 -10.66 8.63 -2.44
CA HIS A 63 -9.33 8.92 -2.98
C HIS A 63 -8.19 8.49 -2.05
N LEU A 64 -8.39 8.54 -0.73
CA LEU A 64 -7.44 7.99 0.23
C LEU A 64 -7.33 6.47 0.05
N ILE A 65 -8.48 5.79 -0.13
CA ILE A 65 -8.54 4.34 -0.38
C ILE A 65 -7.97 3.95 -1.74
N GLU A 66 -8.20 4.74 -2.79
CA GLU A 66 -7.51 4.56 -4.07
C GLU A 66 -5.99 4.63 -3.90
N GLY A 67 -5.51 5.55 -3.06
CA GLY A 67 -4.09 5.62 -2.70
C GLY A 67 -3.58 4.38 -1.99
N VAL A 68 -4.35 3.84 -1.05
CA VAL A 68 -4.02 2.59 -0.35
C VAL A 68 -3.86 1.45 -1.36
N ARG A 69 -4.84 1.28 -2.25
CA ARG A 69 -4.84 0.21 -3.27
C ARG A 69 -3.74 0.34 -4.31
N PHE A 70 -3.16 1.52 -4.48
CA PHE A 70 -2.23 1.80 -5.57
C PHE A 70 -0.99 0.92 -5.52
N ASN A 71 -0.49 0.57 -4.34
CA ASN A 71 0.71 -0.27 -4.24
C ASN A 71 0.39 -1.69 -4.76
N ASP A 72 -0.77 -2.24 -4.42
CA ASP A 72 -1.21 -3.57 -4.85
C ASP A 72 -1.68 -3.60 -6.33
N ASP A 73 -2.35 -2.55 -6.81
CA ASP A 73 -2.93 -2.45 -8.16
C ASP A 73 -2.57 -1.12 -8.83
N PRO A 74 -1.29 -0.90 -9.20
CA PRO A 74 -0.84 0.40 -9.71
C PRO A 74 -1.48 0.79 -11.04
N GLU A 75 -1.86 -0.18 -11.87
CA GLU A 75 -2.59 0.03 -13.14
C GLU A 75 -4.12 0.17 -12.98
N ALA A 76 -4.62 0.04 -11.76
CA ALA A 76 -6.05 0.11 -11.41
C ALA A 76 -6.91 -0.90 -12.20
N TYR A 77 -6.40 -2.11 -12.41
CA TYR A 77 -7.14 -3.20 -13.07
C TYR A 77 -8.49 -3.45 -12.39
N LEU A 78 -8.52 -3.44 -11.07
CA LEU A 78 -9.70 -3.80 -10.28
C LEU A 78 -10.73 -2.69 -10.22
N ALA A 79 -10.27 -1.43 -10.15
CA ALA A 79 -11.16 -0.27 -10.32
C ALA A 79 -11.83 -0.28 -11.70
N LYS A 80 -11.18 -0.87 -12.71
CA LYS A 80 -11.71 -1.06 -14.08
C LYS A 80 -12.50 -2.38 -14.24
N GLY A 81 -12.69 -3.16 -13.18
CA GLY A 81 -13.36 -4.47 -13.24
C GLY A 81 -12.60 -5.56 -14.00
N ASN A 82 -11.32 -5.33 -14.30
CA ASN A 82 -10.46 -6.22 -15.09
C ASN A 82 -9.70 -7.22 -14.20
N VAL A 83 -10.45 -8.08 -13.51
CA VAL A 83 -9.89 -9.10 -12.59
C VAL A 83 -8.98 -10.10 -13.32
N ILE A 84 -9.32 -10.47 -14.55
CA ILE A 84 -8.50 -11.37 -15.38
C ILE A 84 -7.17 -10.70 -15.72
N GLY A 85 -7.20 -9.43 -16.12
CA GLY A 85 -5.99 -8.64 -16.39
C GLY A 85 -5.09 -8.56 -15.15
N PHE A 86 -5.66 -8.27 -13.98
CA PHE A 86 -4.92 -8.30 -12.72
C PHE A 86 -4.23 -9.66 -12.51
N ALA A 87 -5.00 -10.76 -12.54
CA ALA A 87 -4.48 -12.11 -12.32
C ALA A 87 -3.39 -12.51 -13.32
N THR A 88 -3.57 -12.21 -14.61
CA THR A 88 -2.57 -12.56 -15.64
C THR A 88 -1.23 -11.87 -15.43
N ASN A 89 -1.24 -10.62 -14.96
CA ASN A 89 -0.01 -9.88 -14.70
C ASN A 89 0.60 -10.23 -13.34
N PHE A 90 -0.22 -10.55 -12.35
CA PHE A 90 0.22 -11.02 -11.04
C PHE A 90 0.91 -12.39 -11.08
N ILE A 91 0.56 -13.26 -12.04
CA ILE A 91 1.19 -14.59 -12.22
C ILE A 91 2.56 -14.50 -12.94
N GLY A 92 2.97 -13.32 -13.41
CA GLY A 92 4.33 -13.09 -13.92
C GLY A 92 4.67 -13.80 -15.23
N ASN A 93 3.70 -13.97 -16.14
CA ASN A 93 3.90 -14.69 -17.41
C ASN A 93 4.38 -13.80 -18.58
N ASN A 94 4.76 -12.54 -18.30
CA ASN A 94 5.08 -11.55 -19.34
C ASN A 94 6.58 -11.45 -19.63
N ASN A 95 7.16 -12.48 -20.26
CA ASN A 95 8.36 -12.46 -21.13
C ASN A 95 9.31 -11.24 -21.04
N GLY A 96 9.76 -10.86 -19.83
CA GLY A 96 10.76 -9.82 -19.62
C GLY A 96 10.34 -8.37 -19.91
N LYS A 97 9.05 -8.02 -19.94
CA LYS A 97 8.57 -6.62 -19.94
C LYS A 97 7.54 -6.42 -18.83
N GLY A 98 7.99 -6.53 -17.59
CA GLY A 98 7.11 -6.46 -16.42
C GLY A 98 6.34 -5.14 -16.37
N ASN A 99 5.03 -5.24 -16.13
CA ASN A 99 4.21 -4.08 -15.83
C ASN A 99 4.44 -3.62 -14.38
N ALA A 100 3.83 -2.52 -13.96
CA ALA A 100 4.04 -1.97 -12.62
C ALA A 100 3.62 -2.96 -11.53
N THR A 101 2.49 -3.68 -11.72
CA THR A 101 2.06 -4.75 -10.80
C THR A 101 3.18 -5.76 -10.58
N GLU A 102 3.77 -6.31 -11.65
CA GLU A 102 4.82 -7.32 -11.52
C GLU A 102 6.07 -6.77 -10.81
N ILE A 103 6.48 -5.55 -11.16
CA ILE A 103 7.69 -4.94 -10.59
C ILE A 103 7.51 -4.59 -9.11
N PHE A 104 6.29 -4.24 -8.69
CA PHE A 104 5.96 -3.90 -7.31
C PHE A 104 5.93 -5.14 -6.41
N HIS A 105 5.44 -6.28 -6.90
CA HIS A 105 5.32 -7.50 -6.10
C HIS A 105 6.56 -8.42 -6.22
N PHE A 106 7.25 -8.39 -7.36
CA PHE A 106 8.28 -9.38 -7.71
C PHE A 106 9.62 -8.73 -8.11
N GLY A 107 9.64 -7.43 -8.35
CA GLY A 107 10.81 -6.69 -8.84
C GLY A 107 11.59 -5.96 -7.76
N ASP A 108 12.36 -4.96 -8.19
CA ASP A 108 13.19 -4.12 -7.32
C ASP A 108 12.37 -3.10 -6.50
N TYR A 109 11.05 -3.01 -6.74
CA TYR A 109 10.15 -2.07 -6.08
C TYR A 109 9.29 -2.71 -4.98
N GLN A 110 9.58 -3.96 -4.62
CA GLN A 110 9.01 -4.66 -3.46
C GLN A 110 9.08 -3.86 -2.16
N PHE A 111 9.99 -2.88 -2.04
CA PHE A 111 10.05 -2.01 -0.86
C PHE A 111 8.76 -1.20 -0.65
N MET A 112 7.93 -1.01 -1.68
CA MET A 112 6.61 -0.37 -1.54
C MET A 112 5.63 -1.20 -0.70
N HIS A 113 5.89 -2.51 -0.59
CA HIS A 113 5.21 -3.45 0.30
C HIS A 113 6.04 -3.81 1.52
N ALA A 114 7.06 -3.02 1.86
CA ALA A 114 8.04 -3.40 2.88
C ALA A 114 8.64 -4.81 2.63
N MET A 115 8.93 -5.16 1.38
CA MET A 115 9.59 -6.41 1.00
C MET A 115 10.83 -6.11 0.15
N ALA A 116 11.61 -7.13 -0.17
CA ALA A 116 12.71 -6.98 -1.12
C ALA A 116 13.11 -8.32 -1.74
N LYS A 117 13.96 -8.26 -2.77
CA LYS A 117 14.64 -9.44 -3.29
C LYS A 117 15.62 -10.01 -2.24
N GLY A 118 15.69 -11.33 -2.17
CA GLY A 118 16.62 -12.08 -1.30
C GLY A 118 18.07 -11.59 -1.38
N GLY A 119 18.72 -11.54 -0.23
CA GLY A 119 20.09 -11.03 -0.05
C GLY A 119 20.20 -9.51 0.09
N THR A 120 19.12 -8.74 -0.13
CA THR A 120 19.15 -7.28 0.05
C THR A 120 19.30 -6.92 1.54
N PRO A 121 20.29 -6.13 1.98
CA PRO A 121 20.42 -5.74 3.38
C PRO A 121 19.25 -4.88 3.87
N ALA A 122 18.74 -5.12 5.08
CA ALA A 122 17.58 -4.42 5.63
C ALA A 122 17.74 -2.89 5.66
N TYR A 123 18.93 -2.37 5.96
CA TYR A 123 19.17 -0.91 5.94
C TYR A 123 18.94 -0.31 4.55
N LYS A 124 19.22 -1.06 3.48
CA LYS A 124 19.04 -0.61 2.10
C LYS A 124 17.55 -0.58 1.75
N VAL A 125 16.79 -1.61 2.14
CA VAL A 125 15.33 -1.66 1.97
C VAL A 125 14.66 -0.51 2.72
N LYS A 126 15.01 -0.32 4.00
CA LYS A 126 14.55 0.81 4.81
C LYS A 126 14.85 2.16 4.15
N ASN A 127 16.05 2.35 3.58
CA ASN A 127 16.38 3.60 2.90
C ASN A 127 15.47 3.85 1.69
N TYR A 128 15.13 2.81 0.91
CA TYR A 128 14.15 2.94 -0.17
C TYR A 128 12.75 3.28 0.34
N MET A 129 12.30 2.60 1.40
CA MET A 129 11.03 2.91 2.06
C MET A 129 10.97 4.36 2.56
N MET A 130 12.05 4.85 3.20
CA MET A 130 12.11 6.23 3.68
C MET A 130 12.12 7.26 2.53
N LEU A 131 12.78 6.96 1.41
CA LEU A 131 12.75 7.81 0.22
C LEU A 131 11.34 7.87 -0.40
N TYR A 132 10.67 6.73 -0.47
CA TYR A 132 9.29 6.65 -0.94
C TYR A 132 8.30 7.35 0.00
N ALA A 133 8.49 7.19 1.31
CA ALA A 133 7.70 7.88 2.31
C ALA A 133 7.87 9.41 2.22
N TYR A 134 9.10 9.88 2.03
CA TYR A 134 9.37 11.30 1.78
C TYR A 134 8.60 11.79 0.56
N HIS A 135 8.68 11.07 -0.55
CA HIS A 135 8.00 11.42 -1.79
C HIS A 135 6.48 11.53 -1.60
N CYS A 136 5.86 10.49 -1.03
CA CYS A 136 4.43 10.46 -0.75
C CYS A 136 4.01 11.57 0.22
N TRP A 137 4.80 11.82 1.26
CA TRP A 137 4.52 12.88 2.23
C TRP A 137 4.52 14.26 1.58
N MET A 138 5.57 14.59 0.81
CA MET A 138 5.65 15.87 0.11
C MET A 138 4.49 16.04 -0.87
N MET A 139 4.10 14.97 -1.58
CA MET A 139 2.93 14.98 -2.47
C MET A 139 1.61 15.18 -1.71
N ALA A 140 1.49 14.60 -0.51
CA ALA A 140 0.28 14.68 0.30
C ALA A 140 0.10 16.05 0.99
N THR A 141 1.19 16.72 1.39
CA THR A 141 1.09 17.88 2.30
C THR A 141 1.48 19.23 1.70
N ASP A 142 2.22 19.27 0.59
CA ASP A 142 2.51 20.56 -0.08
C ASP A 142 1.24 21.12 -0.73
N ASN A 143 0.95 22.40 -0.48
CA ASN A 143 -0.27 23.07 -0.98
C ASN A 143 -0.43 23.01 -2.51
N ASP A 144 0.68 23.05 -3.25
CA ASP A 144 0.70 23.04 -4.72
C ASP A 144 1.37 21.77 -5.29
N SER A 145 1.36 20.68 -4.52
CA SER A 145 2.09 19.47 -4.86
C SER A 145 1.71 18.92 -6.24
N PHE A 146 0.45 18.99 -6.65
CA PHE A 146 0.00 18.48 -7.94
C PHE A 146 0.55 19.29 -9.11
N ALA A 147 0.50 20.62 -9.02
CA ALA A 147 1.03 21.51 -10.04
C ALA A 147 2.56 21.37 -10.15
N LYS A 148 3.26 21.37 -9.01
CA LYS A 148 4.72 21.14 -8.95
C LYS A 148 5.07 19.78 -9.55
N PHE A 149 4.34 18.73 -9.18
CA PHE A 149 4.58 17.39 -9.68
C PHE A 149 4.43 17.30 -11.20
N LYS A 150 3.37 17.89 -11.78
CA LYS A 150 3.20 17.95 -13.24
C LYS A 150 4.42 18.55 -13.94
N ILE A 151 4.92 19.67 -13.43
CA ILE A 151 6.12 20.33 -13.97
C ILE A 151 7.35 19.43 -13.85
N THR A 152 7.57 18.81 -12.68
CA THR A 152 8.67 17.86 -12.48
C THR A 152 8.57 16.67 -13.43
N TYR A 153 7.38 16.09 -13.57
CA TYR A 153 7.11 14.97 -14.47
C TYR A 153 7.46 15.31 -15.93
N ASP A 154 6.94 16.42 -16.44
CA ASP A 154 7.17 16.85 -17.82
C ASP A 154 8.65 17.14 -18.09
N ASN A 155 9.35 17.74 -17.12
CA ASN A 155 10.79 17.97 -17.20
C ASN A 155 11.58 16.66 -17.24
N VAL A 156 11.23 15.69 -16.38
CA VAL A 156 11.88 14.38 -16.35
C VAL A 156 11.64 13.63 -17.66
N VAL A 157 10.41 13.58 -18.16
CA VAL A 157 10.09 12.95 -19.45
C VAL A 157 10.89 13.58 -20.58
N ARG A 158 10.99 14.91 -20.61
CA ARG A 158 11.82 15.63 -21.60
C ARG A 158 13.30 15.26 -21.48
N LYS A 159 13.85 15.22 -20.27
CA LYS A 159 15.24 14.83 -20.01
C LYS A 159 15.53 13.37 -20.42
N ILE A 160 14.60 12.45 -20.13
CA ILE A 160 14.69 11.04 -20.57
C ILE A 160 14.73 10.97 -22.10
N ARG A 161 13.82 11.67 -22.80
CA ARG A 161 13.78 11.70 -24.28
C ARG A 161 15.06 12.23 -24.91
N ASN A 162 15.72 13.17 -24.23
CA ASN A 162 16.98 13.77 -24.68
C ASN A 162 18.22 12.99 -24.22
N ASN A 163 18.08 11.82 -23.60
CA ASN A 163 19.18 11.04 -23.02
C ASN A 163 20.07 11.84 -22.06
N ALA A 164 19.46 12.75 -21.27
CA ALA A 164 20.21 13.56 -20.31
C ALA A 164 20.92 12.66 -19.28
N PRO A 165 22.19 12.95 -18.93
CA PRO A 165 22.93 12.23 -17.89
C PRO A 165 22.31 12.48 -16.50
N ASN A 166 22.53 11.56 -15.57
CA ASN A 166 21.98 11.64 -14.20
C ASN A 166 22.39 12.92 -13.46
N SER A 167 23.52 13.53 -13.79
CA SER A 167 23.99 14.81 -13.22
C SER A 167 23.08 16.00 -13.52
N GLU A 168 22.21 15.90 -14.52
CA GLU A 168 21.26 16.96 -14.88
C GLU A 168 19.92 16.85 -14.13
N TYR A 169 19.71 15.80 -13.34
CA TYR A 169 18.49 15.61 -12.56
C TYR A 169 18.74 16.11 -11.13
N SER A 170 17.83 16.93 -10.62
CA SER A 170 17.73 17.14 -9.17
C SER A 170 17.37 15.85 -8.45
N GLN A 171 17.55 15.80 -7.13
CA GLN A 171 17.21 14.61 -6.34
C GLN A 171 15.72 14.22 -6.48
N ALA A 172 14.81 15.21 -6.51
CA ALA A 172 13.39 14.99 -6.72
C ALA A 172 13.09 14.45 -8.13
N GLU A 173 13.81 14.96 -9.14
CA GLU A 173 13.70 14.46 -10.52
C GLU A 173 14.29 13.07 -10.69
N LEU A 174 15.33 12.66 -9.94
CA LEU A 174 15.84 11.29 -9.96
C LEU A 174 14.84 10.29 -9.38
N ILE A 175 14.16 10.66 -8.28
CA ILE A 175 13.09 9.85 -7.70
C ILE A 175 11.94 9.72 -8.72
N ALA A 176 11.50 10.85 -9.28
CA ALA A 176 10.47 10.87 -10.31
C ALA A 176 10.89 10.10 -11.58
N LYS A 177 12.17 10.15 -12.00
CA LYS A 177 12.70 9.42 -13.16
C LYS A 177 12.57 7.91 -12.97
N ASN A 178 13.00 7.40 -11.82
CA ASN A 178 12.88 5.97 -11.51
C ASN A 178 11.40 5.55 -11.44
N ALA A 179 10.56 6.38 -10.81
CA ALA A 179 9.13 6.17 -10.77
C ALA A 179 8.53 6.14 -12.19
N ILE A 180 8.78 7.13 -13.05
CA ILE A 180 8.26 7.26 -14.42
C ILE A 180 8.71 6.11 -15.34
N GLN A 181 9.91 5.58 -15.13
CA GLN A 181 10.40 4.44 -15.89
C GLN A 181 9.62 3.14 -15.61
N VAL A 182 8.91 3.08 -14.48
CA VAL A 182 8.17 1.90 -14.01
C VAL A 182 6.66 2.15 -13.96
N LEU A 183 6.25 3.39 -13.72
CA LEU A 183 4.89 3.87 -13.62
C LEU A 183 4.53 4.61 -14.92
N PRO A 184 3.82 3.97 -15.86
CA PRO A 184 3.31 4.67 -17.04
C PRO A 184 2.40 5.83 -16.60
N ARG A 185 2.23 6.84 -17.45
CA ARG A 185 1.47 8.08 -17.13
C ARG A 185 0.03 7.80 -16.67
N GLU A 186 -0.48 6.63 -17.03
CA GLU A 186 -1.83 6.13 -16.83
C GLU A 186 -2.07 5.48 -15.45
N VAL A 187 -1.07 5.43 -14.56
CA VAL A 187 -1.25 4.88 -13.21
C VAL A 187 -2.07 5.78 -12.29
N LEU A 188 -2.76 5.17 -11.31
CA LEU A 188 -3.78 5.79 -10.47
C LEU A 188 -3.31 7.06 -9.75
N PHE A 189 -2.04 7.12 -9.34
CA PHE A 189 -1.44 8.28 -8.68
C PHE A 189 -1.51 9.56 -9.54
N TYR A 190 -1.45 9.41 -10.87
CA TYR A 190 -1.32 10.53 -11.81
C TYR A 190 -2.60 10.83 -12.60
N ASN A 191 -3.59 9.92 -12.55
CA ASN A 191 -4.86 10.09 -13.22
C ASN A 191 -5.88 10.88 -12.38
N THR A 192 -5.53 12.14 -12.09
CA THR A 192 -6.41 13.12 -11.42
C THR A 192 -6.17 14.49 -12.01
N ASP A 193 -7.15 15.37 -11.96
CA ASP A 193 -7.07 16.80 -12.30
C ASP A 193 -7.18 17.71 -11.06
N ASN A 194 -7.39 17.13 -9.87
CA ASN A 194 -7.62 17.84 -8.62
C ASN A 194 -6.49 17.59 -7.59
N GLN A 195 -6.05 18.69 -6.95
CA GLN A 195 -5.06 18.72 -5.87
C GLN A 195 -5.44 17.82 -4.69
N ASN A 196 -6.69 17.84 -4.24
CA ASN A 196 -7.13 17.08 -3.07
C ASN A 196 -7.10 15.57 -3.32
N SER A 197 -7.55 15.12 -4.49
CA SER A 197 -7.51 13.69 -4.85
C SER A 197 -6.07 13.21 -4.99
N PHE A 198 -5.19 14.04 -5.58
CA PHE A 198 -3.75 13.77 -5.67
C PHE A 198 -3.12 13.60 -4.29
N GLN A 199 -3.38 14.54 -3.38
CA GLN A 199 -2.86 14.50 -2.01
C GLN A 199 -3.36 13.29 -1.22
N ASN A 200 -4.65 12.97 -1.30
CA ASN A 200 -5.22 11.81 -0.61
C ASN A 200 -4.66 10.50 -1.16
N ARG A 201 -4.50 10.36 -2.48
CA ARG A 201 -3.87 9.17 -3.07
C ARG A 201 -2.42 9.01 -2.60
N ALA A 202 -1.67 10.10 -2.56
CA ALA A 202 -0.31 10.10 -2.03
C ALA A 202 -0.22 9.65 -0.57
N LEU A 203 -1.13 10.16 0.26
CA LEU A 203 -1.20 9.78 1.67
C LEU A 203 -1.61 8.32 1.84
N GLY A 204 -2.57 7.84 1.06
CA GLY A 204 -3.03 6.46 1.07
C GLY A 204 -1.91 5.47 0.72
N SER A 205 -1.09 5.80 -0.26
CA SER A 205 0.03 4.97 -0.69
C SER A 205 1.15 4.87 0.37
N LEU A 206 1.41 5.94 1.12
CA LEU A 206 2.26 5.88 2.33
C LEU A 206 1.62 5.01 3.41
N ILE A 207 0.31 5.13 3.62
CA ILE A 207 -0.42 4.35 4.62
C ILE A 207 -0.34 2.85 4.31
N HIS A 208 -0.46 2.45 3.04
CA HIS A 208 -0.29 1.08 2.59
C HIS A 208 1.04 0.50 3.05
N MET A 209 2.15 1.15 2.69
CA MET A 209 3.50 0.71 3.09
C MET A 209 3.68 0.66 4.62
N ILE A 210 3.06 1.57 5.37
CA ILE A 210 3.07 1.52 6.84
C ILE A 210 2.37 0.24 7.33
N GLN A 211 1.23 -0.11 6.75
CA GLN A 211 0.45 -1.30 7.12
C GLN A 211 1.19 -2.58 6.78
N ASP A 212 1.69 -2.72 5.55
CA ASP A 212 2.50 -3.88 5.12
C ASP A 212 3.72 -4.07 6.01
N SER A 213 4.32 -2.98 6.48
CA SER A 213 5.48 -3.08 7.36
C SER A 213 5.22 -3.82 8.67
N TYR A 214 3.97 -4.02 9.08
CA TYR A 214 3.58 -4.83 10.25
C TYR A 214 2.95 -6.17 9.88
N ALA A 215 2.66 -6.41 8.61
CA ALA A 215 2.10 -7.67 8.14
C ALA A 215 3.14 -8.77 8.22
N LYS A 216 2.74 -9.94 8.73
CA LYS A 216 3.67 -11.05 8.92
C LYS A 216 4.20 -11.55 7.57
N GLY A 217 3.36 -11.64 6.53
CA GLY A 217 3.82 -12.03 5.19
C GLY A 217 4.96 -11.16 4.64
N HIS A 218 5.12 -9.93 5.13
CA HIS A 218 5.98 -8.92 4.52
C HIS A 218 7.28 -8.67 5.31
N VAL A 219 7.18 -8.58 6.65
CA VAL A 219 8.30 -8.16 7.51
C VAL A 219 8.42 -9.04 8.74
N VAL A 220 9.65 -9.42 9.08
CA VAL A 220 9.96 -10.10 10.34
C VAL A 220 10.51 -9.10 11.36
N ARG A 221 9.75 -8.90 12.43
CA ARG A 221 10.07 -8.02 13.55
C ARG A 221 10.40 -8.81 14.82
N VAL A 222 10.95 -8.10 15.80
CA VAL A 222 11.00 -8.60 17.18
C VAL A 222 9.58 -8.95 17.64
N GLY A 223 9.42 -10.15 18.19
CA GLY A 223 8.10 -10.73 18.51
C GLY A 223 7.48 -11.53 17.35
N TRP A 224 8.22 -11.86 16.30
CA TRP A 224 7.70 -12.74 15.25
C TRP A 224 7.26 -14.11 15.79
N GLU A 225 8.10 -14.69 16.65
CA GLU A 225 7.98 -16.06 17.17
C GLU A 225 6.78 -16.24 18.11
N ASP A 226 6.42 -15.20 18.87
CA ASP A 226 5.24 -15.20 19.75
C ASP A 226 3.96 -14.77 19.03
N GLY A 227 4.05 -14.51 17.72
CA GLY A 227 2.93 -14.12 16.87
C GLY A 227 2.57 -12.64 16.93
N SER A 228 3.25 -11.81 17.73
CA SER A 228 2.94 -10.39 17.83
C SER A 228 3.42 -9.59 16.62
N ASN A 229 4.66 -9.81 16.18
CA ASN A 229 5.35 -9.06 15.11
C ASN A 229 5.35 -7.53 15.32
N LEU A 230 5.56 -7.06 16.56
CA LEU A 230 5.32 -5.65 16.92
C LEU A 230 6.56 -4.78 17.12
N GLY A 231 7.72 -5.39 17.35
CA GLY A 231 8.95 -4.65 17.66
C GLY A 231 9.68 -4.11 16.43
N ASP A 232 10.98 -3.90 16.59
CA ASP A 232 11.84 -3.40 15.53
C ASP A 232 12.06 -4.46 14.44
N ILE A 233 12.29 -4.01 13.21
CA ILE A 233 12.47 -4.85 12.03
C ILE A 233 13.81 -5.57 12.11
N ARG A 234 13.78 -6.90 12.07
CA ARG A 234 14.99 -7.72 11.92
C ARG A 234 15.39 -7.82 10.44
N TYR A 235 14.45 -8.21 9.59
CA TYR A 235 14.63 -8.31 8.15
C TYR A 235 13.30 -8.22 7.40
N PHE A 236 13.40 -8.05 6.08
CA PHE A 236 12.28 -8.02 5.15
C PHE A 236 12.16 -9.35 4.43
N GLN A 237 10.96 -9.74 4.03
CA GLN A 237 10.74 -10.99 3.30
C GLN A 237 10.83 -10.79 1.78
N ASP A 238 11.01 -11.91 1.06
CA ASP A 238 11.06 -11.96 -0.41
C ASP A 238 9.83 -12.68 -0.95
N TYR A 239 8.93 -11.94 -1.57
CA TYR A 239 7.66 -12.47 -2.05
C TYR A 239 7.87 -13.65 -3.02
N LYS A 240 8.92 -13.61 -3.85
CA LYS A 240 9.23 -14.68 -4.82
C LYS A 240 9.54 -16.03 -4.18
N GLN A 241 10.01 -16.03 -2.95
CA GLN A 241 10.39 -17.25 -2.24
C GLN A 241 9.23 -17.81 -1.41
N GLN A 242 8.11 -17.09 -1.32
CA GLN A 242 6.99 -17.47 -0.48
C GLN A 242 5.99 -18.37 -1.20
N ASP A 243 5.37 -19.25 -0.41
CA ASP A 243 4.15 -19.91 -0.79
C ASP A 243 2.99 -18.92 -0.65
N SER A 244 2.24 -18.71 -1.74
CA SER A 244 1.15 -17.74 -1.76
C SER A 244 0.05 -18.05 -0.75
N SER A 245 -0.21 -19.33 -0.47
CA SER A 245 -1.25 -19.71 0.49
C SER A 245 -0.79 -19.51 1.95
N ALA A 246 0.50 -19.71 2.22
CA ALA A 246 1.08 -19.40 3.52
C ALA A 246 1.18 -17.88 3.76
N HIS A 247 1.45 -17.12 2.70
CA HIS A 247 1.41 -15.64 2.71
C HIS A 247 0.00 -15.15 3.08
N ASP A 248 -1.02 -15.59 2.33
CA ASP A 248 -2.43 -15.20 2.53
C ASP A 248 -2.94 -15.50 3.95
N ALA A 249 -2.43 -16.56 4.61
CA ALA A 249 -2.84 -16.94 5.95
C ALA A 249 -2.54 -15.87 7.02
N TYR A 250 -1.60 -14.97 6.76
CA TYR A 250 -1.27 -13.85 7.64
C TYR A 250 -1.97 -12.55 7.28
N ASP A 251 -2.61 -12.49 6.12
CA ASP A 251 -3.25 -11.30 5.57
C ASP A 251 -4.77 -11.45 5.46
N VAL A 252 -5.35 -12.51 6.04
CA VAL A 252 -6.80 -12.80 6.00
C VAL A 252 -7.34 -13.13 7.40
N PRO A 253 -8.46 -12.53 7.86
CA PRO A 253 -9.09 -12.90 9.12
C PRO A 253 -9.64 -14.33 9.05
N LYS A 254 -9.64 -15.04 10.19
CA LYS A 254 -10.34 -16.32 10.33
C LYS A 254 -11.85 -16.08 10.46
N GLY A 255 -12.52 -15.78 9.34
CA GLY A 255 -13.97 -15.56 9.27
C GLY A 255 -14.34 -14.16 8.80
N LYS A 256 -15.61 -13.76 8.98
CA LYS A 256 -16.11 -12.48 8.48
C LYS A 256 -15.42 -11.29 9.14
N LEU A 257 -14.80 -10.42 8.34
CA LEU A 257 -14.22 -9.17 8.81
C LEU A 257 -15.30 -8.29 9.47
N ASN A 258 -15.00 -7.85 10.69
CA ASN A 258 -15.75 -6.87 11.46
C ASN A 258 -14.77 -6.11 12.36
N GLU A 259 -15.23 -5.11 13.11
CA GLU A 259 -14.34 -4.29 13.95
C GLU A 259 -13.53 -5.09 14.97
N ASN A 260 -14.10 -6.17 15.53
CA ASN A 260 -13.40 -7.00 16.50
C ASN A 260 -12.36 -7.89 15.82
N SER A 261 -12.73 -8.50 14.68
CA SER A 261 -11.82 -9.40 13.96
C SER A 261 -10.73 -8.66 13.18
N LEU A 262 -10.89 -7.36 12.90
CA LEU A 262 -9.88 -6.53 12.25
C LEU A 262 -8.56 -6.55 13.03
N PHE A 263 -8.64 -6.58 14.37
CA PHE A 263 -7.48 -6.54 15.26
C PHE A 263 -7.01 -7.91 15.75
N GLU A 264 -7.67 -8.99 15.31
CA GLU A 264 -7.23 -10.36 15.57
C GLU A 264 -6.09 -10.80 14.63
N ILE A 265 -5.94 -10.12 13.49
CA ILE A 265 -4.85 -10.35 12.55
C ILE A 265 -3.55 -9.83 13.18
N PRO A 266 -2.48 -10.64 13.30
CA PRO A 266 -1.19 -10.18 13.80
C PRO A 266 -0.72 -8.87 13.15
N GLY A 267 -0.24 -7.92 13.95
CA GLY A 267 0.25 -6.62 13.46
C GLY A 267 -0.82 -5.57 13.13
N SER A 268 -2.04 -5.97 12.75
CA SER A 268 -3.12 -5.07 12.31
C SER A 268 -3.46 -3.94 13.29
N LYS A 269 -3.48 -4.22 14.60
CA LYS A 269 -3.74 -3.21 15.64
C LYS A 269 -2.65 -2.13 15.68
N ILE A 270 -1.38 -2.52 15.56
CA ILE A 270 -0.28 -1.55 15.55
C ILE A 270 -0.24 -0.82 14.21
N ALA A 271 -0.48 -1.51 13.08
CA ALA A 271 -0.67 -0.89 11.78
C ALA A 271 -1.73 0.22 11.85
N TYR A 272 -2.91 -0.07 12.43
CA TYR A 272 -3.95 0.92 12.70
C TYR A 272 -3.46 2.10 13.54
N LEU A 273 -2.76 1.86 14.66
CA LEU A 273 -2.25 2.95 15.49
C LEU A 273 -1.21 3.81 14.76
N ARG A 274 -0.37 3.22 13.91
CA ARG A 274 0.60 3.98 13.09
C ARG A 274 -0.08 4.74 11.96
N THR A 275 -1.07 4.14 11.29
CA THR A 275 -1.92 4.80 10.30
C THR A 275 -2.66 5.99 10.92
N LYS A 276 -3.28 5.82 12.09
CA LYS A 276 -3.93 6.90 12.82
C LYS A 276 -2.95 8.03 13.12
N LYS A 277 -1.76 7.70 13.62
CA LYS A 277 -0.74 8.69 13.95
C LYS A 277 -0.27 9.49 12.72
N ILE A 278 0.00 8.85 11.58
CA ILE A 278 0.44 9.58 10.38
C ILE A 278 -0.68 10.50 9.84
N LEU A 279 -1.95 10.10 9.97
CA LEU A 279 -3.11 10.91 9.61
C LEU A 279 -3.29 12.12 10.55
N GLU A 280 -3.10 11.94 11.87
CA GLU A 280 -3.04 13.06 12.81
C GLU A 280 -1.91 14.03 12.46
N MET A 281 -0.76 13.51 12.05
CA MET A 281 0.37 14.33 11.63
C MET A 281 0.05 15.12 10.35
N ALA A 282 -0.68 14.51 9.40
CA ALA A 282 -1.09 15.18 8.17
C ALA A 282 -2.10 16.29 8.46
N ALA A 283 -3.11 16.03 9.30
CA ALA A 283 -4.08 17.02 9.76
C ALA A 283 -3.40 18.24 10.42
N LYS A 284 -2.36 17.96 11.21
CA LYS A 284 -1.57 18.98 11.93
C LYS A 284 -0.50 19.65 11.08
N ARG A 285 -0.34 19.24 9.82
CA ARG A 285 0.74 19.69 8.92
C ARG A 285 2.12 19.58 9.57
N CYS A 286 2.39 18.42 10.20
CA CYS A 286 3.70 18.17 10.78
C CYS A 286 4.79 18.24 9.70
N PRO A 287 5.95 18.82 9.98
CA PRO A 287 7.03 18.85 9.01
C PRO A 287 7.67 17.48 8.84
N TRP A 288 8.25 17.28 7.66
CA TRP A 288 9.08 16.10 7.40
C TRP A 288 10.28 16.05 8.33
N SER A 289 11.05 17.14 8.41
CA SER A 289 12.34 17.17 9.11
C SER A 289 12.20 17.62 10.57
N THR A 290 13.12 17.15 11.42
CA THR A 290 13.22 17.60 12.82
C THR A 290 13.69 19.05 12.94
N GLN A 291 14.39 19.57 11.93
CA GLN A 291 14.84 20.96 11.90
C GLN A 291 13.64 21.91 11.79
N ASP A 292 12.71 21.60 10.90
CA ASP A 292 11.50 22.39 10.66
C ASP A 292 10.50 22.28 11.83
N LEU A 293 10.56 21.20 12.61
CA LEU A 293 9.73 20.99 13.80
C LEU A 293 9.88 22.12 14.84
N ARG A 294 11.12 22.61 15.03
CA ARG A 294 11.47 23.57 16.09
C ARG A 294 10.90 24.97 15.86
N LEU A 295 10.38 25.24 14.67
CA LEU A 295 10.01 26.59 14.27
C LEU A 295 8.52 26.88 14.44
N PHE A 296 7.60 25.96 14.09
CA PHE A 296 6.16 26.29 14.03
C PHE A 296 5.18 25.11 14.18
N SER A 297 5.59 23.94 14.70
CA SER A 297 4.73 22.75 14.60
C SER A 297 3.96 22.40 15.88
N PRO A 298 2.64 22.10 15.79
CA PRO A 298 1.87 21.50 16.89
C PRO A 298 2.21 20.01 17.13
N CYS A 299 3.32 19.54 16.58
CA CYS A 299 3.71 18.13 16.56
C CYS A 299 4.82 17.86 17.56
N SER A 300 4.69 16.76 18.30
CA SER A 300 5.68 16.32 19.30
C SER A 300 6.94 15.75 18.66
N GLU A 301 6.87 15.33 17.40
CA GLU A 301 7.99 14.81 16.62
C GLU A 301 7.77 15.09 15.13
N SER A 302 8.86 15.01 14.35
CA SER A 302 8.81 15.11 12.89
C SER A 302 8.35 13.80 12.25
N VAL A 303 7.81 13.88 11.04
CA VAL A 303 7.36 12.68 10.29
C VAL A 303 8.53 11.75 10.02
N PHE A 304 9.70 12.30 9.67
CA PHE A 304 10.93 11.52 9.52
C PHE A 304 11.28 10.77 10.79
N SER A 305 11.23 11.42 11.95
CA SER A 305 11.53 10.76 13.24
C SER A 305 10.54 9.63 13.53
N PHE A 306 9.25 9.90 13.39
CA PHE A 306 8.20 8.92 13.60
C PHE A 306 8.40 7.68 12.72
N LEU A 307 8.54 7.87 11.41
CA LEU A 307 8.72 6.76 10.47
C LEU A 307 10.05 6.05 10.69
N ASN A 308 11.16 6.77 10.80
CA ASN A 308 12.49 6.18 10.87
C ASN A 308 12.78 5.45 12.19
N LYS A 309 12.22 5.93 13.31
CA LYS A 309 12.51 5.44 14.67
C LYS A 309 11.39 4.63 15.30
N SER A 310 10.16 4.72 14.80
CA SER A 310 9.02 4.01 15.41
C SER A 310 8.34 3.04 14.46
N VAL A 311 8.21 3.39 13.18
CA VAL A 311 7.54 2.53 12.19
C VAL A 311 8.53 1.57 11.55
N PHE A 312 9.61 2.10 10.98
CA PHE A 312 10.64 1.37 10.24
C PHE A 312 11.94 1.25 11.04
N ALA A 313 11.87 1.24 12.37
CA ALA A 313 13.03 0.99 13.22
C ALA A 313 13.64 -0.38 12.87
N LEU A 314 14.98 -0.45 12.78
CA LEU A 314 15.68 -1.73 12.60
C LEU A 314 16.17 -2.19 13.96
N ASP A 315 16.05 -3.49 14.24
CA ASP A 315 16.58 -4.06 15.46
C ASP A 315 18.11 -4.04 15.43
N GLU A 316 18.70 -3.24 16.31
CA GLU A 316 20.15 -3.08 16.40
C GLU A 316 20.86 -4.34 16.94
N ASN A 317 20.12 -5.28 17.53
CA ASN A 317 20.66 -6.52 18.09
C ASN A 317 20.77 -7.67 17.07
N THR A 318 20.01 -7.62 15.97
CA THR A 318 20.09 -8.62 14.89
C THR A 318 21.44 -8.48 14.17
N SER A 319 22.16 -9.58 13.92
CA SER A 319 23.47 -9.51 13.24
C SER A 319 23.34 -9.01 11.79
N ILE A 320 24.39 -8.40 11.21
CA ILE A 320 24.35 -7.88 9.83
C ILE A 320 23.97 -8.97 8.82
N ASN A 321 24.42 -10.21 9.03
CA ASN A 321 24.09 -11.34 8.16
C ASN A 321 22.62 -11.73 8.28
N ASP A 322 22.07 -11.70 9.49
CA ASP A 322 20.65 -12.02 9.75
C ASP A 322 19.69 -10.89 9.34
N ARG A 323 20.23 -9.70 9.04
CA ARG A 323 19.48 -8.57 8.44
C ARG A 323 19.42 -8.63 6.92
N GLN A 324 19.89 -9.70 6.28
CA GLN A 324 19.66 -9.87 4.85
C GLN A 324 18.23 -10.32 4.61
N THR A 325 17.64 -9.79 3.54
CA THR A 325 16.29 -10.16 3.10
C THR A 325 16.26 -11.65 2.76
N HIS A 326 15.31 -12.36 3.33
CA HIS A 326 15.01 -13.77 3.04
C HIS A 326 13.61 -14.07 3.54
N SER A 327 12.98 -15.12 2.99
CA SER A 327 11.66 -15.53 3.47
C SER A 327 11.78 -16.43 4.68
N ASN A 328 10.88 -16.25 5.65
CA ASN A 328 10.84 -17.11 6.82
C ASN A 328 10.49 -18.54 6.40
N LYS A 329 11.11 -19.55 7.02
CA LYS A 329 10.88 -20.97 6.70
C LYS A 329 9.41 -21.40 6.75
N GLU A 330 8.59 -20.74 7.58
CA GLU A 330 7.15 -21.02 7.69
C GLU A 330 6.35 -20.56 6.46
N LEU A 331 6.95 -19.71 5.64
CA LEU A 331 6.34 -19.11 4.46
C LEU A 331 6.93 -19.64 3.16
N ILE A 332 7.95 -20.50 3.21
CA ILE A 332 8.55 -21.11 2.01
C ILE A 332 7.84 -22.44 1.73
N PRO A 333 7.56 -22.79 0.45
CA PRO A 333 7.00 -24.09 0.11
C PRO A 333 7.85 -25.23 0.68
N ALA A 334 7.21 -26.26 1.23
CA ALA A 334 7.92 -27.46 1.64
C ALA A 334 8.70 -28.04 0.44
N PRO A 335 9.91 -28.60 0.65
CA PRO A 335 10.63 -29.27 -0.42
C PRO A 335 9.72 -30.31 -1.05
N LYS A 336 9.55 -30.26 -2.37
CA LYS A 336 8.83 -31.33 -3.07
C LYS A 336 9.53 -32.64 -2.70
N PRO A 337 8.79 -33.69 -2.28
CA PRO A 337 9.40 -34.99 -2.06
C PRO A 337 10.15 -35.37 -3.34
N PRO A 338 11.32 -36.02 -3.23
CA PRO A 338 12.04 -36.48 -4.42
C PRO A 338 11.04 -37.24 -5.27
N GLN A 339 10.86 -36.80 -6.52
CA GLN A 339 10.04 -37.53 -7.48
C GLN A 339 10.67 -38.92 -7.55
N GLU A 340 9.93 -39.94 -7.11
CA GLU A 340 10.36 -41.31 -7.35
C GLU A 340 10.69 -41.41 -8.83
N PRO A 341 11.87 -41.95 -9.19
CA PRO A 341 12.22 -42.10 -10.58
C PRO A 341 11.06 -42.83 -11.24
N PHE A 342 10.45 -42.17 -12.23
CA PHE A 342 9.44 -42.78 -13.06
C PHE A 342 10.07 -44.10 -13.54
N HIS A 343 9.54 -45.23 -13.12
CA HIS A 343 9.90 -46.54 -13.64
C HIS A 343 8.98 -46.78 -14.83
N PRO A 344 9.35 -46.37 -16.07
CA PRO A 344 8.71 -46.96 -17.22
C PRO A 344 9.13 -48.45 -17.20
N HIS A 345 8.16 -49.33 -17.37
CA HIS A 345 8.32 -50.80 -17.44
C HIS A 345 8.22 -51.54 -16.09
N GLY A 346 7.00 -51.63 -15.57
CA GLY A 346 6.49 -52.91 -15.09
C GLY A 346 5.95 -53.69 -16.27
N GLY A 347 6.75 -54.64 -16.78
CA GLY A 347 6.39 -55.61 -17.80
C GLY A 347 6.85 -56.99 -17.38
#